data_AF-A0A6M1SPG1-F1
#
_entry.id   AF-A0A6M1SPG1-F1
#
_cell.length_a   1.000
_cell.length_b   1.000
_cell.length_c   1.000
_cell.angle_alpha   90.00
_cell.angle_beta   90.00
_cell.angle_gamma   90.00
#
_symmetry.space_group_name_H-M   'P 1'
#
loop_
_entity.id
_entity.type
_entity.pdbx_description
1 polymer ?
#
loop_
_entity_poly.entity_id
_entity_poly.type
_entity_poly.pdbx_seq_one_letter_code
_entity_poly.pdbx_strand_id
1 'polypeptide(L)'
;MEAFSQKWFTMYYLCLGVLVFLSGFIVMVSYRRIKNYLTREAENEDPPVALRNLLKYLFLFTIPCLVFSFMPFSWIELLFSIWSFFIVYIAGIQLVRWNQTRVLIRQNHEKLEWYILFTGAMMVAVGLVILLLAYFVIRRTNLF
;
A
#
# COMPACT_ATOMS: atom_id res chain seq x y z
N MET A 1 -5.11 -12.98 26.28
CA MET A 1 -5.03 -13.00 24.79
C MET A 1 -5.06 -11.58 24.19
N GLU A 2 -5.79 -10.63 24.78
CA GLU A 2 -5.85 -9.23 24.32
C GLU A 2 -4.48 -8.53 24.24
N ALA A 3 -3.61 -8.70 25.23
CA ALA A 3 -2.27 -8.09 25.24
C ALA A 3 -1.34 -8.59 24.12
N PHE A 4 -1.51 -9.84 23.65
CA PHE A 4 -0.72 -10.38 22.54
C PHE A 4 -1.22 -9.82 21.19
N SER A 5 -2.54 -9.76 21.01
CA SER A 5 -3.16 -9.14 19.83
C SER A 5 -2.76 -7.67 19.68
N GLN A 6 -2.81 -6.89 20.76
CA GLN A 6 -2.42 -5.47 20.73
C GLN A 6 -0.95 -5.24 20.37
N LYS A 7 -0.04 -6.07 20.90
CA LYS A 7 1.40 -6.01 20.54
C LYS A 7 1.62 -6.34 19.07
N TRP A 8 0.90 -7.35 18.55
CA TRP A 8 0.93 -7.72 17.15
C TRP A 8 0.43 -6.60 16.24
N PHE A 9 -0.72 -6.01 16.54
CA PHE A 9 -1.27 -4.88 15.78
C PHE A 9 -0.38 -3.64 15.82
N THR A 10 0.22 -3.34 16.98
CA THR A 10 1.17 -2.23 17.11
C THR A 10 2.39 -2.43 16.21
N MET A 11 3.00 -3.62 16.25
CA MET A 11 4.15 -3.95 15.41
C MET A 11 3.78 -3.92 13.92
N TYR A 12 2.59 -4.42 13.59
CA TYR A 12 2.06 -4.41 12.24
C TYR A 12 1.86 -2.97 11.72
N TYR A 13 1.17 -2.10 12.47
CA TYR A 13 0.97 -0.71 12.08
C TYR A 13 2.29 0.06 11.97
N LEU A 14 3.26 -0.19 12.86
CA LEU A 14 4.58 0.42 12.74
C LEU A 14 5.31 -0.03 11.47
N CYS A 15 5.42 -1.33 11.23
CA CYS A 15 6.09 -1.86 10.04
C CYS A 15 5.41 -1.38 8.76
N LEU A 16 4.09 -1.49 8.68
CA LEU A 16 3.33 -1.10 7.50
C LEU A 16 3.36 0.41 7.29
N GLY A 17 3.16 1.20 8.36
CA GLY A 17 3.20 2.65 8.32
C GLY A 17 4.55 3.17 7.83
N VAL A 18 5.65 2.66 8.37
CA VAL A 18 7.02 3.01 7.93
C VAL A 18 7.25 2.58 6.49
N LEU A 19 6.88 1.35 6.11
CA LEU A 19 7.07 0.86 4.74
C LEU A 19 6.31 1.70 3.72
N VAL A 20 5.03 1.98 3.97
CA VAL A 20 4.18 2.76 3.05
C VAL A 20 4.62 4.22 3.01
N PHE A 21 5.01 4.80 4.14
CA PHE A 21 5.55 6.16 4.21
C PHE A 21 6.86 6.29 3.42
N LEU A 22 7.84 5.43 3.70
CA LEU A 22 9.14 5.47 3.03
C LEU A 22 9.02 5.17 1.53
N SER A 23 8.22 4.16 1.16
CA SER A 23 8.00 3.85 -0.26
C SER A 23 7.30 4.99 -0.99
N GLY A 24 6.30 5.64 -0.38
CA GLY A 24 5.68 6.85 -0.93
C GLY A 24 6.67 7.99 -1.13
N PHE A 25 7.53 8.23 -0.14
CA PHE A 25 8.59 9.24 -0.23
C PHE A 25 9.60 8.92 -1.34
N ILE A 26 10.04 7.66 -1.43
CA ILE A 26 10.93 7.19 -2.51
C ILE A 26 10.26 7.39 -3.87
N VAL A 27 8.97 7.09 -4.01
CA VAL A 27 8.21 7.30 -5.26
C VAL A 27 8.20 8.78 -5.64
N MET A 28 8.00 9.69 -4.69
CA MET A 28 8.03 11.13 -4.95
C MET A 28 9.41 11.62 -5.40
N VAL A 29 10.48 11.18 -4.72
CA VAL A 29 11.86 11.60 -5.04
C VAL A 29 12.34 10.98 -6.35
N SER A 30 12.00 9.72 -6.62
CA SER A 30 12.44 8.97 -7.78
C SER A 30 11.43 8.95 -8.94
N TYR A 31 10.47 9.89 -8.95
CA TYR A 31 9.36 9.93 -9.90
C TYR A 31 9.81 9.85 -11.36
N ARG A 32 10.92 10.51 -11.72
CA ARG A 32 11.49 10.47 -13.08
C ARG A 32 11.99 9.07 -13.47
N ARG A 33 12.64 8.35 -12.55
CA ARG A 33 13.09 6.97 -12.82
C ARG A 33 11.90 6.03 -12.99
N ILE A 34 10.88 6.20 -12.14
CA ILE A 34 9.65 5.41 -12.20
C ILE A 34 8.88 5.69 -13.50
N LYS A 35 8.79 6.96 -13.93
CA LYS A 35 8.20 7.34 -15.22
C LYS A 35 8.91 6.63 -16.38
N ASN A 36 10.23 6.70 -16.41
CA ASN A 36 11.02 6.07 -17.48
C ASN A 36 10.87 4.54 -17.45
N TYR A 37 10.84 3.94 -16.26
CA TYR A 37 10.59 2.51 -16.08
C TYR A 37 9.21 2.10 -16.61
N LEU A 38 8.14 2.79 -16.17
CA LEU A 38 6.76 2.53 -16.61
C LEU A 38 6.57 2.76 -18.11
N THR A 39 7.22 3.77 -18.66
CA THR A 39 7.19 4.07 -20.10
C THR A 39 7.84 2.95 -20.90
N ARG A 40 9.01 2.48 -20.47
CA ARG A 40 9.71 1.35 -21.09
C ARG A 40 8.93 0.05 -20.98
N GLU A 41 8.37 -0.24 -19.81
CA GLU A 41 7.58 -1.47 -19.63
C GLU A 41 6.23 -1.42 -20.36
N ALA A 42 5.66 -0.23 -20.59
CA ALA A 42 4.47 -0.09 -21.43
C ALA A 42 4.71 -0.47 -22.90
N GLU A 43 5.97 -0.60 -23.33
CA GLU A 43 6.33 -1.17 -24.63
C GLU A 43 6.10 -2.67 -24.73
N ASN A 44 6.13 -3.37 -23.59
CA ASN A 44 5.88 -4.80 -23.49
C ASN A 44 4.38 -5.10 -23.31
N GLU A 45 3.93 -6.25 -23.81
CA GLU A 45 2.57 -6.76 -23.58
C GLU A 45 2.38 -7.31 -22.17
N ASP A 46 3.45 -7.79 -21.55
CA ASP A 46 3.41 -8.34 -20.20
C ASP A 46 3.52 -7.26 -19.12
N PRO A 47 2.81 -7.42 -17.98
CA PRO A 47 2.93 -6.50 -16.86
C PRO A 47 4.32 -6.56 -16.21
N PRO A 48 4.78 -5.44 -15.61
CA PRO A 48 6.09 -5.38 -15.00
C PRO A 48 6.23 -6.44 -13.89
N VAL A 49 7.31 -7.22 -13.94
CA VAL A 49 7.58 -8.27 -12.93
C VAL A 49 7.60 -7.67 -11.52
N ALA A 50 8.13 -6.45 -11.38
CA ALA A 50 8.16 -5.71 -10.12
C ALA A 50 6.75 -5.47 -9.55
N LEU A 51 5.77 -5.09 -10.40
CA LEU A 51 4.39 -4.84 -9.98
C LEU A 51 3.69 -6.15 -9.55
N ARG A 52 3.93 -7.23 -10.29
CA ARG A 52 3.44 -8.57 -9.94
C ARG A 52 3.99 -9.06 -8.61
N ASN A 53 5.29 -8.89 -8.39
CA ASN A 53 5.94 -9.25 -7.13
C ASN A 53 5.43 -8.41 -5.96
N LEU A 54 5.32 -7.08 -6.14
CA LEU A 54 4.76 -6.18 -5.14
C LEU A 54 3.35 -6.64 -4.71
N LEU A 55 2.48 -6.94 -5.68
CA LEU A 55 1.13 -7.40 -5.40
C LEU A 55 1.11 -8.75 -4.68
N LYS A 56 1.97 -9.70 -5.08
CA LYS A 56 2.12 -10.99 -4.40
C LYS A 56 2.51 -10.81 -2.93
N TYR A 57 3.50 -9.96 -2.65
CA TYR A 57 3.93 -9.68 -1.27
C TYR A 57 2.85 -8.94 -0.46
N LEU A 58 2.21 -7.92 -1.05
CA LEU A 58 1.09 -7.21 -0.42
C LEU A 58 -0.07 -8.16 -0.06
N PHE A 59 -0.43 -9.06 -0.97
CA PHE A 59 -1.48 -10.04 -0.74
C PHE A 59 -1.08 -11.04 0.36
N LEU A 60 0.14 -11.56 0.32
CA LEU A 60 0.69 -12.44 1.36
C LEU A 60 0.78 -11.76 2.73
N PHE A 61 0.97 -10.44 2.78
CA PHE A 61 1.00 -9.68 4.03
C PHE A 61 -0.41 -9.34 4.55
N THR A 62 -1.37 -9.14 3.63
CA THR A 62 -2.75 -8.79 3.95
C THR A 62 -3.56 -10.00 4.44
N ILE A 63 -3.28 -11.22 3.96
CA ILE A 63 -3.96 -12.44 4.41
C ILE A 63 -3.80 -12.69 5.91
N PRO A 64 -2.58 -12.73 6.48
CA PRO A 64 -2.40 -12.86 7.92
C PRO A 64 -3.10 -11.74 8.67
N CYS A 65 -3.03 -10.50 8.17
CA CYS A 65 -3.72 -9.36 8.78
C CYS A 65 -5.23 -9.59 8.86
N LEU A 66 -5.84 -10.12 7.80
CA LEU A 66 -7.27 -10.44 7.73
C LEU A 66 -7.63 -11.63 8.63
N VAL A 67 -6.78 -12.67 8.71
CA VAL A 67 -6.99 -13.81 9.62
C VAL A 67 -6.87 -13.37 11.08
N PHE A 68 -5.84 -12.59 11.40
CA PHE A 68 -5.73 -11.94 12.70
C PHE A 68 -6.83 -10.92 12.92
N SER A 69 -7.56 -10.49 11.88
CA SER A 69 -8.68 -9.56 11.96
C SER A 69 -9.98 -10.14 12.56
N PHE A 70 -10.00 -11.44 12.91
CA PHE A 70 -11.19 -12.13 13.42
C PHE A 70 -11.12 -12.50 14.92
N MET A 71 -10.07 -12.12 15.66
CA MET A 71 -9.90 -12.39 17.10
C MET A 71 -9.85 -11.14 18.00
N PRO A 72 -10.45 -11.17 19.20
CA PRO A 72 -11.49 -10.19 19.60
C PRO A 72 -11.18 -8.73 19.18
N PHE A 73 -12.07 -8.12 18.39
CA PHE A 73 -11.76 -6.94 17.58
C PHE A 73 -12.26 -5.60 18.13
N SER A 74 -11.44 -4.57 17.92
CA SER A 74 -11.86 -3.17 17.85
C SER A 74 -12.37 -2.84 16.44
N TRP A 75 -13.50 -2.13 16.30
CA TRP A 75 -14.11 -1.73 15.01
C TRP A 75 -13.12 -1.07 14.02
N ILE A 76 -12.09 -0.39 14.56
CA ILE A 76 -11.05 0.29 13.79
C ILE A 76 -10.19 -0.71 12.99
N GLU A 77 -9.85 -1.85 13.58
CA GLU A 77 -8.94 -2.82 12.98
C GLU A 77 -9.65 -3.64 11.87
N LEU A 78 -10.97 -3.84 12.00
CA LEU A 78 -11.82 -4.39 10.94
C LEU A 78 -11.88 -3.45 9.72
N LEU A 79 -12.16 -2.16 9.96
CA LEU A 79 -12.19 -1.16 8.90
C LEU A 79 -10.84 -1.06 8.19
N PHE A 80 -9.74 -1.11 8.96
CA PHE A 80 -8.39 -1.11 8.43
C PHE A 80 -8.09 -2.32 7.53
N SER A 81 -8.54 -3.50 7.95
CA SER A 81 -8.35 -4.76 7.19
C SER A 81 -9.13 -4.75 5.88
N ILE A 82 -10.39 -4.29 5.91
CA ILE A 82 -11.21 -4.10 4.70
C ILE A 82 -10.55 -3.10 3.75
N TRP A 83 -10.08 -1.97 4.27
CA TRP A 83 -9.42 -0.93 3.49
C TRP A 83 -8.12 -1.43 2.84
N SER A 84 -7.31 -2.20 3.58
CA SER A 84 -6.10 -2.83 3.04
C SER A 84 -6.42 -3.81 1.92
N PHE A 85 -7.46 -4.63 2.08
CA PHE A 85 -7.92 -5.55 1.05
C PHE A 85 -8.39 -4.80 -0.21
N PHE A 86 -9.09 -3.68 -0.04
CA PHE A 86 -9.54 -2.82 -1.12
C PHE A 86 -8.36 -2.24 -1.94
N ILE A 87 -7.27 -1.83 -1.28
CA ILE A 87 -6.05 -1.38 -1.99
C ILE A 87 -5.43 -2.50 -2.80
N VAL A 88 -5.28 -3.68 -2.22
CA VAL A 88 -4.72 -4.83 -2.93
C VAL A 88 -5.59 -5.21 -4.14
N TYR A 89 -6.91 -5.13 -3.98
CA TYR A 89 -7.86 -5.35 -5.08
C TYR A 89 -7.69 -4.33 -6.22
N ILE A 90 -7.62 -3.03 -5.91
CA ILE A 90 -7.40 -1.99 -6.92
C ILE A 90 -6.06 -2.20 -7.63
N ALA A 91 -4.99 -2.45 -6.88
CA ALA A 91 -3.66 -2.70 -7.45
C ALA A 91 -3.66 -3.96 -8.35
N GLY A 92 -4.41 -5.00 -7.96
CA GLY A 92 -4.59 -6.20 -8.76
C GLY A 92 -5.35 -5.97 -10.07
N ILE A 93 -6.42 -5.17 -10.04
CA ILE A 93 -7.15 -4.79 -11.25
C ILE A 93 -6.24 -4.09 -12.25
N GLN A 94 -5.34 -3.21 -11.78
CA GLN A 94 -4.42 -2.50 -12.68
C GLN A 94 -3.45 -3.45 -13.40
N LEU A 95 -3.08 -4.55 -12.74
CA LEU A 95 -2.24 -5.59 -13.33
C LEU A 95 -3.02 -6.47 -14.33
N VAL A 96 -4.27 -6.82 -14.02
CA VAL A 96 -5.15 -7.57 -14.93
C VAL A 96 -5.49 -6.74 -16.18
N ARG A 97 -5.67 -5.43 -16.02
CA ARG A 97 -5.98 -4.49 -17.10
C ARG A 97 -4.74 -3.86 -17.72
N TRP A 98 -3.57 -4.48 -17.58
CA TRP A 98 -2.30 -3.93 -18.06
C TRP A 98 -2.35 -3.50 -19.54
N ASN A 99 -3.02 -4.27 -20.40
CA ASN A 99 -3.21 -3.92 -21.81
C ASN A 99 -3.95 -2.59 -22.05
N GLN A 100 -4.86 -2.20 -21.15
CA GLN A 100 -5.51 -0.89 -21.19
C GLN A 100 -4.62 0.18 -20.55
N THR A 101 -3.99 -0.15 -19.42
CA THR A 101 -3.11 0.75 -18.67
C THR A 101 -1.91 1.19 -19.50
N ARG A 102 -1.29 0.29 -20.30
CA ARG A 102 -0.17 0.63 -21.19
C ARG A 102 -0.57 1.62 -22.29
N VAL A 103 -1.79 1.53 -22.81
CA VAL A 103 -2.31 2.48 -23.81
C VAL A 103 -2.48 3.85 -23.19
N LEU A 104 -3.04 3.90 -21.97
CA LEU A 104 -3.19 5.15 -21.21
C LEU A 104 -1.84 5.77 -20.85
N ILE A 105 -0.85 4.97 -20.47
CA ILE A 105 0.53 5.41 -20.17
C ILE A 105 1.17 6.04 -21.42
N ARG A 106 1.03 5.40 -22.60
CA ARG A 106 1.56 5.90 -23.88
C ARG A 106 0.89 7.20 -24.33
N GLN A 107 -0.43 7.29 -24.17
CA GLN A 107 -1.21 8.45 -24.62
C GLN A 107 -1.06 9.67 -23.70
N ASN A 108 -0.77 9.47 -22.40
CA ASN A 108 -0.74 10.54 -21.40
C ASN A 108 0.64 10.71 -20.74
N HIS A 109 1.73 10.67 -21.53
CA HIS A 109 3.10 10.80 -21.02
C HIS A 109 3.36 12.04 -20.16
N GLU A 110 2.68 13.15 -20.45
CA GLU A 110 2.80 14.40 -19.67
C GLU A 110 2.11 14.30 -18.31
N LYS A 111 0.92 13.71 -18.25
CA LYS A 111 0.16 13.56 -16.99
C LYS A 111 0.70 12.45 -16.10
N LEU A 112 1.48 11.52 -16.66
CA LEU A 112 2.04 10.38 -15.93
C LEU A 112 2.91 10.81 -14.74
N GLU A 113 3.69 11.88 -14.88
CA GLU A 113 4.49 12.41 -13.77
C GLU A 113 3.62 12.86 -12.60
N TRP A 114 2.55 13.59 -12.92
CA TRP A 114 1.61 14.08 -11.92
C TRP A 114 0.92 12.90 -11.21
N TYR A 115 0.51 11.86 -11.94
CA TYR A 115 -0.05 10.66 -11.34
C TYR A 115 0.92 9.93 -10.42
N ILE A 116 2.19 9.76 -10.81
CA ILE A 116 3.21 9.11 -9.96
C ILE A 116 3.45 9.92 -8.68
N LEU A 117 3.58 11.24 -8.80
CA LEU A 117 3.76 12.13 -7.66
C LEU A 117 2.54 12.11 -6.74
N PHE A 118 1.33 12.13 -7.31
CA PHE A 118 0.09 12.06 -6.56
C PHE A 118 -0.05 10.73 -5.82
N THR A 119 0.27 9.60 -6.47
CA THR A 119 0.29 8.29 -5.83
C THR A 119 1.33 8.24 -4.70
N GLY A 120 2.54 8.77 -4.92
CA GLY A 120 3.56 8.88 -3.88
C GLY A 120 3.09 9.70 -2.68
N ALA A 121 2.45 10.85 -2.93
CA ALA A 121 1.89 11.71 -1.88
C ALA A 121 0.75 11.02 -1.11
N MET A 122 -0.13 10.29 -1.80
CA MET A 122 -1.18 9.48 -1.16
C MET A 122 -0.57 8.39 -0.28
N MET A 123 0.48 7.70 -0.75
CA MET A 123 1.19 6.70 0.06
C MET A 123 1.82 7.32 1.31
N VAL A 124 2.44 8.49 1.20
CA VAL A 124 2.98 9.21 2.37
C VAL A 124 1.86 9.56 3.37
N ALA A 125 0.75 10.13 2.89
CA ALA A 125 -0.39 10.50 3.73
C ALA A 125 -1.00 9.28 4.43
N VAL A 126 -1.20 8.19 3.69
CA VAL A 126 -1.64 6.90 4.21
C VAL A 126 -0.68 6.38 5.28
N GLY A 127 0.62 6.37 5.00
CA GLY A 127 1.65 5.89 5.93
C GLY A 127 1.61 6.68 7.24
N LEU A 128 1.43 8.01 7.16
CA LEU A 128 1.23 8.88 8.32
C LEU A 128 -0.02 8.50 9.13
N VAL A 129 -1.16 8.25 8.48
CA VAL A 129 -2.39 7.82 9.15
C VAL A 129 -2.18 6.48 9.88
N ILE A 130 -1.48 5.54 9.25
CA ILE A 130 -1.16 4.24 9.86
C ILE A 130 -0.24 4.41 11.07
N LEU A 131 0.77 5.29 11.00
CA LEU A 131 1.63 5.60 12.14
C LEU A 131 0.86 6.29 13.28
N LEU A 132 -0.09 7.16 12.96
CA LEU A 132 -0.99 7.76 13.96
C LEU A 132 -1.90 6.71 14.61
N LEU A 133 -2.39 5.73 13.85
CA LEU A 133 -3.12 4.59 14.40
C LEU A 133 -2.24 3.75 15.33
N ALA A 134 -0.98 3.49 14.96
CA ALA A 134 -0.01 2.83 15.84
C ALA A 134 0.17 3.59 17.16
N TYR A 135 0.37 4.92 17.07
CA TYR A 135 0.49 5.78 18.24
C TYR A 135 -0.77 5.74 19.12
N PHE A 136 -1.96 5.78 18.51
CA PHE A 136 -3.22 5.72 19.24
C PHE A 136 -3.39 4.39 19.99
N VAL A 137 -3.02 3.26 19.35
CA VAL A 137 -3.04 1.94 19.98
C VAL A 137 -2.07 1.89 21.16
N ILE A 138 -0.82 2.34 20.99
CA ILE A 138 0.18 2.40 22.07
C ILE A 138 -0.31 3.25 23.25
N ARG A 139 -0.87 4.44 22.95
CA ARG A 139 -1.38 5.35 23.97
C ARG A 139 -2.54 4.74 24.75
N ARG A 140 -3.45 4.04 24.07
CA ARG A 140 -4.55 3.30 24.71
C ARG A 140 -4.02 2.21 25.63
N THR A 141 -2.97 1.49 25.24
CA THR A 141 -2.36 0.43 26.06
C THR A 141 -1.60 0.97 27.28
N ASN A 142 -0.99 2.16 27.21
CA ASN A 142 -0.27 2.78 28.34
C ASN A 142 -1.18 3.47 29.38
N LEU A 143 -2.47 3.60 29.10
CA LEU A 143 -3.46 4.24 29.99
C LEU A 143 -4.21 3.22 30.88
N PHE A 144 -3.91 1.92 30.77
CA PHE A 144 -4.47 0.84 31.58
C PHE A 144 -3.39 0.15 32.41
#